data_AF-A0A9D4E7L2-F1
#
_entry.id   AF-A0A9D4E7L2-F1
#
_cell.length_a   1.000
_cell.length_b   1.000
_cell.length_c   1.000
_cell.angle_alpha   90.00
_cell.angle_beta   90.00
_cell.angle_gamma   90.00
#
_symmetry.space_group_name_H-M   'P 1'
#
loop_
_entity.id
_entity.type
_entity.pdbx_description
1 polymer ?
#
loop_
_entity_poly.entity_id
_entity_poly.type
_entity_poly.pdbx_seq_one_letter_code
_entity_poly.pdbx_strand_id
1 'polypeptide(L)'
;MPHLYNVCWTYFTDTLSTGYLVLGSITGGPSYNRTKVYALPIETAAGNTTIHTTPEKSFFFNNFLEQPMAIDVDYARKQLYIYNRYSATLQKLNFYPENGFQNDIAIPLHQGLSRSNVKIALDWISNNIYWTDPAFRWIALQSLNTYGHYRILVYDNVERPTGIAVDPTHKLVAFISFRYCTI
;
A
#
# COMPACT_ATOMS: atom_id res chain seq x y z
N MET A 1 15.70 -6.00 21.97
CA MET A 1 15.21 -7.00 20.99
C MET A 1 14.67 -6.26 19.78
N PRO A 2 14.87 -6.72 18.54
CA PRO A 2 14.26 -6.09 17.38
C PRO A 2 12.74 -6.30 17.45
N HIS A 3 11.98 -5.20 17.46
CA HIS A 3 10.53 -5.26 17.38
C HIS A 3 10.15 -5.40 15.90
N LEU A 4 9.63 -6.58 15.53
CA LEU A 4 9.03 -6.80 14.22
C LEU A 4 7.68 -6.09 14.20
N TYR A 5 7.62 -4.92 13.57
CA TYR A 5 6.36 -4.33 13.16
C TYR A 5 6.00 -4.95 11.81
N ASN A 6 5.01 -5.85 11.81
CA ASN A 6 4.48 -6.44 10.59
C ASN A 6 3.89 -5.31 9.73
N VAL A 7 4.52 -5.01 8.59
CA VAL A 7 3.92 -4.11 7.61
C VAL A 7 2.91 -4.93 6.81
N CYS A 8 1.79 -4.28 6.52
CA CYS A 8 0.65 -4.87 5.82
C CYS A 8 1.03 -5.66 4.57
N TRP A 9 0.26 -6.73 4.36
CA TRP A 9 0.26 -7.60 3.20
C TRP A 9 -0.65 -7.00 2.14
N THR A 10 -0.20 -6.91 0.89
CA THR A 10 -1.07 -6.59 -0.23
C THR A 10 -0.84 -7.59 -1.35
N TYR A 11 -1.93 -8.19 -1.82
CA TYR A 11 -1.97 -9.25 -2.83
C TYR A 11 -2.49 -8.66 -4.13
N PHE A 12 -1.75 -8.86 -5.23
CA PHE A 12 -2.19 -8.46 -6.57
C PHE A 12 -1.91 -9.56 -7.58
N THR A 13 -2.91 -9.87 -8.41
CA THR A 13 -2.78 -10.63 -9.65
C THR A 13 -3.41 -9.78 -10.73
N ASP A 14 -2.77 -9.70 -11.90
CA ASP A 14 -3.44 -9.20 -13.09
C ASP A 14 -4.40 -10.27 -13.65
N THR A 15 -5.21 -9.87 -14.64
CA THR A 15 -6.12 -10.75 -15.38
C THR A 15 -5.41 -11.70 -16.35
N LEU A 16 -4.09 -11.58 -16.51
CA LEU A 16 -3.24 -12.32 -17.45
C LEU A 16 -2.38 -13.38 -16.77
N SER A 17 -2.66 -13.69 -15.50
CA SER A 17 -2.02 -14.78 -14.75
C SER A 17 -0.59 -14.45 -14.30
N THR A 18 -0.22 -13.17 -14.22
CA THR A 18 1.07 -12.71 -13.67
C THR A 18 0.86 -11.61 -12.63
N GLY A 19 1.67 -11.54 -11.59
CA GLY A 19 1.46 -10.58 -10.52
C GLY A 19 2.63 -10.46 -9.58
N TYR A 20 2.48 -9.68 -8.53
CA TYR A 20 3.47 -9.58 -7.47
C TYR A 20 2.80 -9.58 -6.10
N LEU A 21 3.32 -10.38 -5.19
CA LEU A 21 3.06 -10.26 -3.76
C LEU A 21 4.02 -9.22 -3.20
N VAL A 22 3.48 -8.08 -2.75
CA VAL A 22 4.28 -7.03 -2.11
C VAL A 22 4.20 -7.18 -0.60
N LEU A 23 5.34 -7.43 0.03
CA LEU A 23 5.51 -7.65 1.46
C LEU A 23 6.36 -6.55 2.07
N GLY A 24 5.89 -5.85 3.10
CA GLY A 24 6.76 -4.99 3.89
C GLY A 24 7.28 -5.71 5.13
N SER A 25 8.53 -5.47 5.48
CA SER A 25 9.15 -5.86 6.75
C SER A 25 9.96 -4.70 7.30
N ILE A 26 9.61 -4.22 8.49
CA ILE A 26 10.46 -3.27 9.21
C ILE A 26 11.46 -4.07 10.04
N THR A 27 12.75 -3.93 9.72
CA THR A 27 13.85 -4.48 10.51
C THR A 27 14.59 -3.32 11.17
N GLY A 28 14.55 -3.21 12.50
CA GLY A 28 15.18 -2.08 13.18
C GLY A 28 15.04 -2.04 14.69
N GLY A 29 15.86 -1.17 15.30
CA GLY A 29 15.78 -0.78 16.71
C GLY A 29 15.34 0.70 16.85
N PRO A 30 15.18 1.22 18.06
CA PRO A 30 14.60 2.55 18.32
C PRO A 30 15.29 3.73 17.61
N SER A 31 16.52 3.58 17.14
CA SER A 31 17.30 4.63 16.47
C SER A 31 17.41 4.48 14.95
N TYR A 32 17.11 3.31 14.38
CA TYR A 32 17.25 3.02 12.94
C TYR A 32 16.27 1.94 12.50
N ASN A 33 15.22 2.35 11.79
CA ASN A 33 14.31 1.43 11.11
C ASN A 33 14.72 1.30 9.65
N ARG A 34 15.18 0.11 9.26
CA ARG A 34 15.33 -0.27 7.85
C ARG A 34 14.09 -1.03 7.44
N THR A 35 13.25 -0.40 6.63
CA THR A 35 12.14 -1.11 6.01
C THR A 35 12.65 -1.81 4.76
N LYS A 36 12.52 -3.13 4.72
CA LYS A 36 12.64 -3.92 3.50
C LYS A 36 11.23 -4.17 3.00
N VAL A 37 10.92 -3.69 1.81
CA VAL A 37 9.76 -4.22 1.08
C VAL A 37 10.30 -5.25 0.10
N TYR A 38 9.53 -6.32 -0.12
CA TYR A 38 9.78 -7.40 -1.06
C TYR A 38 8.65 -7.37 -2.07
N ALA A 39 8.95 -7.45 -3.36
CA ALA A 39 7.93 -7.77 -4.36
C ALA A 39 8.31 -9.13 -4.96
N LEU A 40 7.46 -10.13 -4.74
CA LEU A 40 7.67 -11.51 -5.17
C LEU A 40 6.79 -11.80 -6.38
N PRO A 41 7.35 -12.16 -7.53
CA PRO A 41 6.55 -12.49 -8.70
C PRO A 41 5.62 -13.67 -8.43
N ILE A 42 4.42 -13.56 -8.95
CA ILE A 42 3.39 -14.58 -8.96
C ILE A 42 3.16 -14.94 -10.42
N GLU A 43 3.16 -16.24 -10.69
CA GLU A 43 2.70 -16.79 -11.96
C GLU A 43 1.51 -17.69 -11.67
N THR A 44 0.44 -17.54 -12.44
CA THR A 44 -0.74 -18.40 -12.39
C THR A 44 -0.83 -19.11 -13.73
N ALA A 45 -0.90 -20.43 -13.73
CA ALA A 45 -1.03 -21.20 -14.96
C ALA A 45 -1.93 -22.40 -14.69
N ALA A 46 -2.95 -22.60 -15.53
CA ALA A 46 -3.86 -23.75 -15.46
C ALA A 46 -4.48 -23.99 -14.07
N GLY A 47 -4.85 -22.93 -13.35
CA GLY A 47 -5.46 -23.00 -12.02
C GLY A 47 -4.48 -23.15 -10.85
N ASN A 48 -3.17 -23.26 -11.12
CA ASN A 48 -2.13 -23.26 -10.09
C ASN A 48 -1.46 -21.88 -10.00
N THR A 49 -1.30 -21.37 -8.78
CA THR A 49 -0.58 -20.11 -8.51
C THR A 49 0.76 -20.44 -7.84
N THR A 50 1.87 -20.04 -8.46
CA THR A 50 3.23 -20.18 -7.93
C THR A 50 3.74 -18.83 -7.46
N ILE A 51 4.29 -18.79 -6.25
CA ILE A 51 4.96 -17.61 -5.69
C ILE A 51 6.47 -17.85 -5.81
N HIS A 52 7.14 -17.00 -6.57
CA HIS A 52 8.59 -17.08 -6.74
C HIS A 52 9.27 -16.43 -5.55
N THR A 53 9.68 -17.22 -4.56
CA THR A 53 10.34 -16.74 -3.34
C THR A 53 11.86 -16.62 -3.46
N THR A 54 12.44 -16.82 -4.65
CA THR A 54 13.89 -16.78 -4.84
C THR A 54 14.41 -15.34 -4.72
N PRO A 55 15.53 -15.11 -4.00
CA PRO A 55 16.06 -13.76 -3.77
C PRO A 55 16.36 -12.96 -5.03
N GLU A 56 16.77 -13.62 -6.12
CA GLU A 56 17.06 -13.00 -7.42
C GLU A 56 15.84 -12.32 -8.05
N LYS A 57 14.64 -12.83 -7.76
CA LYS A 57 13.38 -12.24 -8.22
C LYS A 57 12.72 -11.32 -7.18
N SER A 58 13.35 -11.15 -6.01
CA SER A 58 12.85 -10.29 -4.94
C SER A 58 13.53 -8.92 -4.99
N PHE A 59 12.73 -7.85 -5.00
CA PHE A 59 13.24 -6.48 -4.96
C PHE A 59 13.35 -5.97 -3.54
N PHE A 60 14.43 -5.29 -3.21
CA PHE A 60 14.64 -4.67 -1.91
C PHE A 60 14.60 -3.16 -2.00
N PHE A 61 13.86 -2.54 -1.09
CA PHE A 61 13.86 -1.10 -0.92
C PHE A 61 14.87 -0.76 0.17
N ASN A 62 16.09 -0.38 -0.23
CA ASN A 62 17.05 0.16 0.71
C ASN A 62 16.75 1.66 0.89
N ASN A 63 16.78 2.13 2.15
CA ASN A 63 16.67 3.55 2.54
C ASN A 63 15.28 4.18 2.67
N PHE A 64 14.21 3.42 2.93
CA PHE A 64 13.04 4.04 3.60
C PHE A 64 13.41 4.29 5.05
N LEU A 65 13.98 5.46 5.31
CA LEU A 65 14.30 5.96 6.66
C LEU A 65 13.04 6.21 7.50
N GLU A 66 11.86 6.11 6.90
CA GLU A 66 10.63 6.71 7.39
C GLU A 66 9.45 5.74 7.27
N GLN A 67 9.13 5.08 8.41
CA GLN A 67 8.01 4.16 8.69
C GLN A 67 6.90 4.05 7.61
N PRO A 68 7.06 3.22 6.55
CA PRO A 68 5.99 2.93 5.62
C PRO A 68 4.97 2.01 6.30
N MET A 69 3.69 2.38 6.23
CA MET A 69 2.61 1.71 6.96
C MET A 69 1.58 1.03 6.05
N ALA A 70 1.52 1.47 4.79
CA ALA A 70 0.69 0.87 3.77
C ALA A 70 1.35 1.02 2.41
N ILE A 71 1.08 0.07 1.53
CA ILE A 71 1.69 -0.06 0.22
C ILE A 71 0.65 -0.63 -0.75
N ASP A 72 0.71 -0.25 -2.02
CA ASP A 72 -0.13 -0.78 -3.11
C ASP A 72 0.64 -0.63 -4.44
N VAL A 73 0.25 -1.33 -5.51
CA VAL A 73 0.98 -1.40 -6.77
C VAL A 73 0.05 -1.34 -7.99
N ASP A 74 0.44 -0.53 -8.97
CA ASP A 74 -0.06 -0.61 -10.33
C ASP A 74 0.95 -1.37 -11.20
N TYR A 75 0.64 -2.63 -11.50
CA TYR A 75 1.53 -3.47 -12.28
C TYR A 75 1.73 -2.97 -13.71
N ALA A 76 0.63 -2.63 -14.39
CA ALA A 76 0.66 -2.22 -15.78
C ALA A 76 1.45 -0.91 -15.98
N ARG A 77 1.34 0.01 -15.01
CA ARG A 77 2.06 1.30 -15.04
C ARG A 77 3.42 1.26 -14.37
N LYS A 78 3.83 0.13 -13.79
CA LYS A 78 5.11 -0.01 -13.07
C LYS A 78 5.23 1.02 -11.94
N GLN A 79 4.14 1.26 -11.22
CA GLN A 79 4.06 2.26 -10.15
C GLN A 79 3.73 1.61 -8.80
N LEU A 80 4.40 2.09 -7.77
CA LEU A 80 4.16 1.71 -6.39
C LEU A 80 3.65 2.91 -5.62
N TYR A 81 2.68 2.68 -4.76
CA TYR A 81 2.08 3.67 -3.88
C TYR A 81 2.41 3.31 -2.45
N ILE A 82 2.93 4.28 -1.68
CA ILE A 82 3.32 4.07 -0.29
C ILE A 82 2.73 5.19 0.55
N TYR A 83 2.13 4.82 1.68
CA TYR A 83 1.86 5.76 2.76
C TYR A 83 2.97 5.67 3.80
N ASN A 84 3.64 6.80 4.03
CA ASN A 84 4.69 6.96 5.02
C ASN A 84 4.16 7.74 6.23
N ARG A 85 4.22 7.09 7.39
CA ARG A 85 3.68 7.63 8.64
C ARG A 85 4.50 8.76 9.24
N TYR A 86 5.82 8.73 9.07
CA TYR A 86 6.68 9.76 9.64
C TYR A 86 6.46 11.10 8.91
N SER A 87 6.50 11.08 7.58
CA SER A 87 6.22 12.25 6.75
C SER A 87 4.73 12.54 6.55
N ALA A 88 3.84 11.68 7.04
CA ALA A 88 2.38 11.84 6.89
C ALA A 88 1.94 12.03 5.42
N THR A 89 2.62 11.34 4.51
CA THR A 89 2.54 11.58 3.07
C THR A 89 2.23 10.28 2.33
N LEU A 90 1.29 10.37 1.39
CA LEU A 90 1.06 9.37 0.35
C LEU A 90 1.96 9.70 -0.84
N GLN A 91 2.78 8.76 -1.27
CA GLN A 91 3.81 8.93 -2.28
C GLN A 91 3.70 7.85 -3.36
N LYS A 92 4.18 8.15 -4.56
CA LYS A 92 4.39 7.16 -5.63
C LYS A 92 5.86 7.02 -6.00
N LEU A 93 6.25 5.84 -6.43
CA LEU A 93 7.57 5.50 -6.95
C LEU A 93 7.42 4.63 -8.19
N ASN A 94 8.33 4.74 -9.15
CA ASN A 94 8.40 3.77 -10.24
C ASN A 94 9.11 2.51 -9.77
N PHE A 95 8.73 1.35 -10.29
CA PHE A 95 9.39 0.07 -9.99
C PHE A 95 9.72 -0.70 -11.26
N TYR A 96 10.91 -1.29 -11.34
CA TYR A 96 11.31 -2.10 -12.49
C TYR A 96 11.53 -3.54 -12.05
N PRO A 97 10.64 -4.48 -12.41
CA PRO A 97 10.73 -5.87 -11.99
C PRO A 97 11.90 -6.67 -12.60
N GLU A 98 12.76 -6.06 -13.41
CA GLU A 98 13.98 -6.73 -13.92
C GLU A 98 15.25 -6.17 -13.26
N ASN A 99 15.20 -4.93 -12.78
CA ASN A 99 16.36 -4.18 -12.31
C ASN A 99 16.19 -3.59 -10.89
N GLY A 100 15.06 -3.86 -10.23
CA GLY A 100 14.68 -3.25 -8.97
C GLY A 100 14.32 -1.76 -9.07
N PHE A 101 14.46 -1.06 -7.95
CA PHE A 101 14.25 0.39 -7.89
C PHE A 101 15.56 1.11 -8.19
N GLN A 102 15.56 1.97 -9.21
CA GLN A 102 16.76 2.73 -9.61
C GLN A 102 16.73 4.12 -8.96
N ASN A 103 17.15 4.25 -7.69
CA ASN A 103 17.26 5.55 -6.98
C ASN A 103 16.05 6.48 -7.20
N ASP A 104 14.86 5.92 -7.44
CA ASP A 104 13.71 6.68 -7.88
C ASP A 104 13.23 7.59 -6.75
N ILE A 105 13.05 8.87 -7.08
CA ILE A 105 12.58 9.87 -6.12
C ILE A 105 11.09 9.62 -5.86
N ALA A 106 10.74 9.45 -4.58
CA ALA A 106 9.34 9.36 -4.18
C ALA A 106 8.62 10.67 -4.48
N ILE A 107 7.61 10.61 -5.35
CA ILE A 107 6.80 11.75 -5.73
C ILE A 107 5.61 11.84 -4.75
N PRO A 108 5.45 12.92 -3.99
CA PRO A 108 4.27 13.08 -3.15
C PRO A 108 3.02 13.16 -4.02
N LEU A 109 1.94 12.52 -3.55
CA LEU A 109 0.59 12.58 -4.14
C LEU A 109 -0.39 13.33 -3.24
N HIS A 110 -0.23 13.15 -1.94
CA HIS A 110 -1.02 13.83 -0.91
C HIS A 110 -0.20 13.95 0.38
N GLN A 111 -0.29 15.10 1.02
CA GLN A 111 0.37 15.39 2.30
C GLN A 111 -0.69 15.74 3.34
N GLY A 112 -0.38 15.45 4.61
CA GLY A 112 -1.26 15.83 5.72
C GLY A 112 -2.28 14.76 6.11
N LEU A 113 -2.04 13.49 5.75
CA LEU A 113 -2.78 12.38 6.36
C LEU A 113 -2.45 12.31 7.86
N SER A 114 -3.29 11.68 8.68
CA SER A 114 -2.92 11.50 10.08
C SER A 114 -1.71 10.58 10.21
N ARG A 115 -0.96 10.69 11.31
CA ARG A 115 0.13 9.75 11.65
C ARG A 115 -0.36 8.48 12.35
N SER A 116 -1.55 8.00 11.97
CA SER A 116 -2.17 6.78 12.54
C SER A 116 -1.94 5.56 11.64
N ASN A 117 -2.68 4.47 11.88
CA ASN A 117 -2.56 3.23 11.12
C ASN A 117 -3.34 3.30 9.79
N VAL A 118 -3.00 4.27 8.94
CA VAL A 118 -3.62 4.44 7.62
C VAL A 118 -3.39 3.21 6.76
N LYS A 119 -4.41 2.86 5.96
CA LYS A 119 -4.35 1.85 4.90
C LYS A 119 -4.76 2.47 3.59
N ILE A 120 -4.22 1.94 2.50
CA ILE A 120 -4.49 2.41 1.14
C ILE A 120 -4.98 1.25 0.29
N ALA A 121 -5.78 1.56 -0.74
CA ALA A 121 -6.15 0.63 -1.79
C ALA A 121 -6.21 1.35 -3.14
N LEU A 122 -5.67 0.74 -4.18
CA LEU A 122 -5.56 1.32 -5.52
C LEU A 122 -6.60 0.71 -6.47
N ASP A 123 -7.40 1.58 -7.10
CA ASP A 123 -8.17 1.25 -8.29
C ASP A 123 -7.39 1.67 -9.53
N TRP A 124 -6.63 0.72 -10.09
CA TRP A 124 -5.78 0.94 -11.25
C TRP A 124 -6.57 1.15 -12.56
N ILE A 125 -7.85 0.73 -12.61
CA ILE A 125 -8.71 0.91 -13.79
C ILE A 125 -9.19 2.36 -13.85
N SER A 126 -9.76 2.86 -12.75
CA SER A 126 -10.28 4.23 -12.66
C SER A 126 -9.21 5.28 -12.32
N ASN A 127 -7.97 4.84 -12.07
CA ASN A 127 -6.83 5.66 -11.67
C ASN A 127 -7.09 6.46 -10.38
N ASN A 128 -7.53 5.74 -9.36
CA ASN A 128 -8.00 6.27 -8.09
C ASN A 128 -7.30 5.58 -6.92
N ILE A 129 -6.98 6.34 -5.87
CA ILE A 129 -6.44 5.79 -4.62
C ILE A 129 -7.37 6.11 -3.46
N TYR A 130 -7.67 5.08 -2.68
CA TYR A 130 -8.52 5.15 -1.51
C TYR A 130 -7.67 4.98 -0.26
N TRP A 131 -8.06 5.58 0.84
CA TRP A 131 -7.43 5.32 2.13
C TRP A 131 -8.42 5.38 3.28
N THR A 132 -8.08 4.65 4.33
CA THR A 132 -8.75 4.72 5.63
C THR A 132 -7.89 5.49 6.59
N ASP A 133 -8.47 6.40 7.36
CA ASP A 133 -7.76 7.11 8.42
C ASP A 133 -8.44 6.89 9.79
N PRO A 134 -7.85 6.06 10.66
CA PRO A 134 -8.36 5.83 12.01
C PRO A 134 -8.48 7.08 12.88
N ALA A 135 -7.61 8.08 12.72
CA ALA A 135 -7.62 9.27 13.56
C ALA A 135 -8.70 10.25 13.11
N PHE A 136 -8.90 10.39 11.80
CA PHE A 136 -9.95 11.24 11.23
C PHE A 136 -11.30 10.52 11.08
N ARG A 137 -11.35 9.21 11.30
CA ARG A 137 -12.58 8.40 11.29
C ARG A 137 -13.31 8.44 9.96
N TRP A 138 -12.54 8.37 8.88
CA TRP A 138 -13.08 8.48 7.53
C TRP A 138 -12.42 7.54 6.55
N ILE A 139 -13.05 7.43 5.39
CA ILE A 139 -12.54 6.80 4.18
C ILE A 139 -12.57 7.87 3.10
N ALA A 140 -11.43 8.09 2.47
CA ALA A 140 -11.27 9.11 1.45
C ALA A 140 -10.72 8.53 0.16
N LEU A 141 -10.90 9.29 -0.91
CA LEU A 141 -10.55 8.94 -2.27
C LEU A 141 -9.88 10.14 -2.94
N GLN A 142 -8.81 9.88 -3.68
CA GLN A 142 -8.16 10.84 -4.56
C GLN A 142 -7.98 10.26 -5.95
N SER A 143 -8.25 11.07 -6.98
CA SER A 143 -7.83 10.71 -8.33
C SER A 143 -6.34 10.92 -8.48
N LEU A 144 -5.64 9.93 -9.03
CA LEU A 144 -4.21 10.00 -9.30
C LEU A 144 -3.86 10.96 -10.46
N ASN A 145 -4.87 11.44 -11.19
CA ASN A 145 -4.71 12.46 -12.22
C ASN A 145 -4.59 13.88 -11.64
N THR A 146 -4.98 14.08 -10.38
CA THR A 146 -5.01 15.40 -9.72
C THR A 146 -4.23 15.38 -8.43
N TYR A 147 -3.25 16.28 -8.31
CA TYR A 147 -2.47 16.42 -7.07
C TYR A 147 -3.29 17.13 -5.98
N GLY A 148 -3.24 16.62 -4.75
CA GLY A 148 -3.79 17.28 -3.56
C GLY A 148 -5.32 17.29 -3.40
N HIS A 149 -6.09 16.99 -4.44
CA HIS A 149 -7.56 16.99 -4.37
C HIS A 149 -8.10 15.62 -3.98
N TYR A 150 -8.90 15.59 -2.91
CA TYR A 150 -9.56 14.37 -2.45
C TYR A 150 -11.02 14.61 -2.08
N ARG A 151 -11.75 13.51 -1.92
CA ARG A 151 -13.15 13.49 -1.47
C ARG A 151 -13.28 12.51 -0.31
N ILE A 152 -14.10 12.88 0.66
CA ILE A 152 -14.48 12.01 1.76
C ILE A 152 -15.66 11.17 1.29
N LEU A 153 -15.52 9.85 1.31
CA LEU A 153 -16.56 8.91 0.89
C LEU A 153 -17.42 8.46 2.05
N VAL A 154 -16.78 8.15 3.17
CA VAL A 154 -17.46 7.68 4.39
C VAL A 154 -16.85 8.41 5.57
N TYR A 155 -17.69 8.98 6.42
CA TYR A 155 -17.28 9.67 7.65
C TYR A 155 -18.28 9.42 8.78
N ASP A 156 -19.53 9.13 8.43
CA ASP A 156 -20.52 8.67 9.38
C ASP A 156 -20.31 7.18 9.69
N ASN A 157 -20.56 6.79 10.95
CA ASN A 157 -20.62 5.39 11.35
C ASN A 157 -19.32 4.57 11.15
N VAL A 158 -18.17 5.23 11.00
CA VAL A 158 -16.84 4.64 10.84
C VAL A 158 -15.93 5.07 11.99
N GLU A 159 -15.89 4.29 13.07
CA GLU A 159 -15.16 4.68 14.29
C GLU A 159 -13.65 4.43 14.23
N ARG A 160 -13.23 3.25 13.73
CA ARG A 160 -11.81 2.89 13.64
C ARG A 160 -11.56 2.01 12.41
N PRO A 161 -11.50 2.60 11.20
CA PRO A 161 -11.25 1.86 9.98
C PRO A 161 -9.79 1.35 9.94
N THR A 162 -9.59 0.05 9.75
CA THR A 162 -8.28 -0.62 9.86
C THR A 162 -7.85 -1.39 8.63
N GLY A 163 -8.71 -1.47 7.61
CA GLY A 163 -8.43 -2.20 6.37
C GLY A 163 -9.31 -1.68 5.24
N ILE A 164 -8.78 -1.76 4.02
CA ILE A 164 -9.49 -1.39 2.79
C ILE A 164 -8.98 -2.25 1.64
N ALA A 165 -9.88 -2.62 0.74
CA ALA A 165 -9.61 -3.32 -0.51
C ALA A 165 -10.58 -2.83 -1.57
N VAL A 166 -10.17 -2.90 -2.83
CA VAL A 166 -11.02 -2.52 -3.97
C VAL A 166 -11.12 -3.68 -4.96
N ASP A 167 -12.29 -3.79 -5.58
CA ASP A 167 -12.51 -4.58 -6.78
C ASP A 167 -12.81 -3.60 -7.93
N PRO A 168 -11.81 -3.27 -8.75
CA PRO A 168 -11.97 -2.35 -9.86
C PRO A 168 -12.98 -2.82 -10.92
N THR A 169 -13.12 -4.13 -11.12
CA THR A 169 -13.99 -4.70 -12.16
C THR A 169 -15.45 -4.54 -11.80
N HIS A 170 -15.79 -4.76 -10.54
CA HIS A 170 -17.16 -4.63 -10.02
C HIS A 170 -17.46 -3.27 -9.39
N LYS A 171 -16.48 -2.35 -9.37
CA LYS A 171 -16.57 -1.02 -8.75
C LYS A 171 -16.95 -1.08 -7.27
N LEU A 172 -16.39 -2.04 -6.55
CA LEU A 172 -16.64 -2.23 -5.12
C LEU A 172 -15.44 -1.77 -4.30
N VAL A 173 -15.73 -1.16 -3.15
CA VAL A 173 -14.75 -0.83 -2.12
C VAL A 173 -15.21 -1.50 -0.83
N ALA A 174 -14.38 -2.39 -0.29
CA ALA A 174 -14.62 -3.05 0.99
C ALA A 174 -13.68 -2.47 2.04
N PHE A 175 -14.16 -2.31 3.27
CA PHE A 175 -13.33 -1.83 4.37
C PHE A 175 -13.71 -2.51 5.68
N ILE A 176 -12.77 -2.53 6.63
CA ILE A 176 -12.95 -3.07 7.97
C ILE A 176 -12.90 -1.91 8.95
N SER A 177 -13.90 -1.81 9.83
CA SER A 177 -13.94 -0.81 10.91
C SER A 177 -14.36 -1.46 12.21
N PHE A 178 -13.69 -1.11 13.31
CA PHE A 178 -14.12 -1.49 14.65
C PHE A 178 -15.00 -0.40 15.25
N ARG A 179 -16.08 -0.81 15.89
CA ARG A 179 -16.80 0.03 16.85
C ARG A 179 -16.47 -0.39 18.26
N TYR A 180 -16.36 0.56 19.17
CA TYR A 180 -16.36 0.24 20.58
C TYR A 180 -17.81 -0.03 20.99
N CYS A 181 -18.07 -1.22 21.53
CA CYS A 181 -19.34 -1.48 22.19
C CYS A 181 -19.29 -0.75 23.54
N THR A 182 -20.06 0.32 23.70
CA THR A 182 -20.32 0.90 25.02
C THR A 182 -21.30 -0.03 25.75
N ILE A 183 -20.85 -0.57 26.89
CA ILE A 183 -21.66 -1.35 27.85
C ILE A 183 -22.61 -0.45 28.61
#